data_AF-A0A8J4AGK7-F1
#
_entry.id   AF-A0A8J4AGK7-F1
#
_cell.length_a   1.000
_cell.length_b   1.000
_cell.length_c   1.000
_cell.angle_alpha   90.00
_cell.angle_beta   90.00
_cell.angle_gamma   90.00
#
_symmetry.space_group_name_H-M   'P 1'
#
loop_
_entity.id
_entity.type
_entity.pdbx_description
1 polymer ?
#
loop_
_entity_poly.entity_id
_entity_poly.type
_entity_poly.pdbx_seq_one_letter_code
_entity_poly.pdbx_strand_id
1 'polypeptide(L)'
;MKLSRLTSTLLIAFGGWTWIIWPRFALAVWQDDRAWQHGSPTAFLWVHVLLIATSVLFGTAIAVLGVRGWLAFRAAARAGANEKAGKIHTH
;
A
#
# COMPACT_ATOMS: atom_id res chain seq x y z
N MET A 1 10.49 4.95 -21.83
CA MET A 1 9.25 5.67 -21.43
C MET A 1 9.20 5.80 -19.92
N LYS A 2 8.96 7.01 -19.38
CA LYS A 2 9.05 7.41 -17.96
C LYS A 2 7.91 6.88 -17.08
N LEU A 3 7.51 5.62 -17.26
CA LEU A 3 6.43 4.99 -16.49
C LEU A 3 6.82 4.75 -15.02
N SER A 4 8.10 4.75 -14.69
CA SER A 4 8.60 4.38 -13.36
C SER A 4 8.24 5.37 -12.23
N ARG A 5 8.21 6.69 -12.48
CA ARG A 5 7.95 7.69 -11.43
C ARG A 5 6.47 7.82 -11.10
N LEU A 6 5.62 7.95 -12.12
CA LEU A 6 4.18 8.11 -11.92
C LEU A 6 3.58 6.86 -11.27
N THR A 7 3.91 5.67 -11.77
CA THR A 7 3.39 4.41 -11.22
C THR A 7 3.86 4.16 -9.79
N SER A 8 5.13 4.43 -9.47
CA SER A 8 5.61 4.29 -8.08
C SER A 8 4.91 5.27 -7.12
N THR A 9 4.73 6.53 -7.52
CA THR A 9 4.01 7.52 -6.72
C THR A 9 2.53 7.13 -6.57
N LEU A 10 1.89 6.65 -7.64
CA LEU A 10 0.51 6.16 -7.59
C LEU A 10 0.38 4.97 -6.64
N LEU A 11 1.31 4.01 -6.65
CA LEU A 11 1.28 2.87 -5.73
C LEU A 11 1.42 3.30 -4.26
N ILE A 12 2.33 4.23 -3.97
CA ILE A 12 2.52 4.76 -2.60
C ILE A 12 1.29 5.57 -2.17
N ALA A 13 0.81 6.47 -3.03
CA ALA A 13 -0.38 7.28 -2.75
C ALA A 13 -1.62 6.40 -2.57
N PHE A 14 -1.79 5.38 -3.41
CA PHE A 14 -2.89 4.42 -3.32
C PHE A 14 -2.81 3.58 -2.04
N GLY A 15 -1.62 3.12 -1.66
CA GLY A 15 -1.38 2.43 -0.40
C GLY A 15 -1.73 3.32 0.80
N GLY A 16 -1.23 4.56 0.83
CA GLY A 16 -1.53 5.51 1.90
C GLY A 16 -3.01 5.88 1.97
N TRP A 17 -3.65 6.13 0.82
CA TRP A 17 -5.08 6.44 0.72
C TRP A 17 -5.95 5.29 1.23
N THR A 18 -5.62 4.07 0.83
CA THR A 18 -6.25 2.83 1.31
C THR A 18 -6.19 2.75 2.84
N TRP A 19 -5.03 3.00 3.44
CA TRP A 19 -4.84 3.00 4.89
C TRP A 19 -5.63 4.10 5.62
N ILE A 20 -5.97 5.20 4.97
CA ILE A 20 -6.79 6.27 5.57
C ILE A 20 -8.29 5.94 5.48
N ILE A 21 -8.74 5.42 4.34
CA ILE A 21 -10.17 5.15 4.07
C ILE A 21 -10.68 3.99 4.92
N TRP A 22 -9.95 2.87 4.97
CA TRP A 22 -10.46 1.63 5.55
C TRP A 22 -10.75 1.71 7.06
N PRO A 23 -9.88 2.27 7.92
CA PRO A 23 -10.19 2.40 9.35
C PRO A 23 -11.41 3.29 9.59
N ARG A 24 -11.53 4.38 8.83
CA ARG A 24 -12.67 5.29 8.96
C ARG A 24 -13.98 4.63 8.52
N PHE A 25 -13.94 3.85 7.45
CA PHE A 25 -15.08 3.06 6.99
C PHE A 25 -15.44 1.94 7.96
N ALA A 26 -14.45 1.27 8.56
CA ALA A 26 -14.67 0.25 9.58
C ALA A 26 -15.42 0.82 10.80
N LEU A 27 -15.04 2.02 11.25
CA LEU A 27 -15.76 2.74 12.31
C LEU A 27 -17.19 3.09 11.90
N ALA A 28 -17.40 3.54 10.66
CA ALA A 28 -18.74 3.84 10.16
C ALA A 28 -19.63 2.60 10.11
N VAL A 29 -19.11 1.46 9.66
CA VAL A 29 -19.82 0.18 9.67
C VAL A 29 -20.13 -0.26 11.10
N TRP A 30 -19.17 -0.13 12.02
CA TRP A 30 -19.35 -0.51 13.42
C TRP A 30 -20.46 0.30 14.12
N GLN A 31 -20.61 1.57 13.74
CA GLN A 31 -21.63 2.48 14.28
C GLN A 31 -22.98 2.39 13.56
N ASP A 32 -23.09 1.63 12.48
CA ASP A 32 -24.33 1.46 11.73
C ASP A 32 -25.30 0.54 12.49
N ASP A 33 -26.56 0.95 12.64
CA ASP A 33 -27.59 0.17 13.34
C ASP A 33 -27.76 -1.24 12.75
N ARG A 34 -27.50 -1.43 11.45
CA ARG A 34 -27.61 -2.73 10.78
C ARG A 34 -26.48 -3.69 11.15
N ALA A 35 -25.38 -3.20 11.70
CA ALA A 35 -24.26 -4.05 12.12
C ALA A 35 -24.59 -4.92 13.33
N TRP A 36 -25.60 -4.52 14.11
CA TRP A 36 -25.97 -5.15 15.36
C TRP A 36 -27.46 -5.49 15.39
N GLN A 37 -27.79 -6.70 15.81
CA GLN A 37 -29.17 -7.09 16.11
C GLN A 37 -29.20 -7.69 17.51
N HIS A 38 -29.90 -7.02 18.43
CA HIS A 38 -29.98 -7.41 19.84
C HIS A 38 -28.59 -7.67 20.47
N GLY A 39 -27.60 -6.85 20.13
CA GLY A 39 -26.22 -6.99 20.61
C GLY A 39 -25.39 -8.08 19.91
N SER A 40 -25.97 -8.80 18.96
CA SER A 40 -25.26 -9.81 18.15
C SER A 40 -24.81 -9.23 16.80
N PRO A 41 -23.60 -9.57 16.32
CA PRO A 41 -23.11 -9.11 15.03
C PRO A 41 -23.92 -9.74 13.88
N THR A 42 -24.29 -8.92 12.90
CA THR A 42 -25.11 -9.36 11.77
C THR A 42 -24.27 -9.80 10.57
N ALA A 43 -24.91 -10.42 9.57
CA ALA A 43 -24.27 -10.70 8.29
C ALA A 43 -23.75 -9.43 7.60
N PHE A 44 -24.43 -8.28 7.77
CA PHE A 44 -23.96 -7.00 7.25
C PHE A 44 -22.59 -6.66 7.83
N LEU A 45 -22.40 -6.77 9.14
CA LEU A 45 -21.11 -6.51 9.78
C LEU A 45 -20.04 -7.48 9.27
N TRP A 46 -20.35 -8.79 9.22
CA TRP A 46 -19.38 -9.81 8.79
C TRP A 46 -18.90 -9.62 7.35
N VAL A 47 -19.81 -9.34 6.41
CA VAL A 47 -19.45 -9.08 5.02
C VAL A 47 -18.52 -7.88 4.91
N HIS A 48 -18.82 -6.80 5.64
CA HIS A 48 -17.99 -5.61 5.61
C HIS A 48 -16.63 -5.84 6.28
N VAL A 49 -16.58 -6.52 7.42
CA VAL A 49 -15.31 -6.87 8.09
C VAL A 49 -14.43 -7.72 7.17
N LEU A 50 -15.00 -8.74 6.52
CA LEU A 50 -14.26 -9.59 5.57
C LEU A 50 -13.73 -8.78 4.39
N LEU A 51 -14.57 -7.90 3.82
CA LEU A 51 -14.21 -7.04 2.70
C LEU A 51 -13.11 -6.05 3.08
N ILE A 52 -13.24 -5.37 4.22
CA ILE A 52 -12.24 -4.45 4.77
C ILE A 52 -10.91 -5.20 5.00
N ALA A 53 -10.94 -6.35 5.69
CA ALA A 53 -9.74 -7.11 6.01
C ALA A 53 -9.01 -7.57 4.74
N THR A 54 -9.76 -8.10 3.77
CA THR A 54 -9.22 -8.56 2.49
C THR A 54 -8.60 -7.40 1.70
N SER A 55 -9.30 -6.27 1.62
CA SER A 55 -8.80 -5.08 0.92
C SER A 55 -7.56 -4.48 1.57
N VAL A 56 -7.52 -4.39 2.91
CA VAL A 56 -6.33 -3.91 3.64
C VAL A 56 -5.15 -4.85 3.44
N LEU A 57 -5.38 -6.17 3.42
CA LEU A 57 -4.33 -7.16 3.16
C LEU A 57 -3.72 -6.99 1.77
N PHE A 58 -4.55 -6.89 0.74
CA PHE A 58 -4.07 -6.66 -0.64
C PHE A 58 -3.39 -5.30 -0.78
N GLY A 59 -3.97 -4.24 -0.23
CA GLY A 59 -3.37 -2.91 -0.24
C GLY A 59 -1.99 -2.88 0.44
N THR A 60 -1.86 -3.60 1.56
CA THR A 60 -0.59 -3.74 2.30
C THR A 60 0.42 -4.55 1.50
N ALA A 61 0.02 -5.67 0.89
CA ALA A 61 0.90 -6.48 0.04
C ALA A 61 1.45 -5.65 -1.13
N ILE A 62 0.59 -4.88 -1.82
CA ILE A 62 0.98 -3.99 -2.92
C ILE A 62 1.92 -2.89 -2.42
N ALA A 63 1.61 -2.25 -1.29
CA ALA A 63 2.45 -1.21 -0.70
C ALA A 63 3.85 -1.74 -0.36
N VAL A 64 3.93 -2.92 0.28
CA VAL A 64 5.21 -3.56 0.63
C VAL A 64 6.01 -3.91 -0.63
N LEU A 65 5.37 -4.47 -1.66
CA LEU A 65 6.03 -4.77 -2.93
C LEU A 65 6.52 -3.50 -3.63
N GLY A 66 5.73 -2.42 -3.62
CA GLY A 66 6.13 -1.12 -4.15
C GLY A 66 7.35 -0.54 -3.43
N VAL A 67 7.37 -0.60 -2.09
CA VAL A 67 8.51 -0.16 -1.27
C VAL A 67 9.75 -0.99 -1.56
N ARG A 68 9.64 -2.31 -1.62
CA ARG A 68 10.76 -3.21 -1.93
C ARG A 68 11.33 -2.96 -3.33
N GLY A 69 10.46 -2.81 -4.33
CA GLY A 69 10.87 -2.44 -5.69
C GLY A 69 11.62 -1.11 -5.71
N TRP A 70 11.09 -0.09 -5.03
CA TRP A 70 11.74 1.22 -4.94
C TRP A 70 13.12 1.15 -4.28
N LEU A 71 13.28 0.40 -3.19
CA LEU A 71 14.57 0.20 -2.52
C LEU A 71 15.58 -0.53 -3.42
N ALA A 72 15.15 -1.57 -4.15
CA ALA A 72 16.00 -2.29 -5.09
C ALA A 72 16.47 -1.39 -6.25
N PHE A 73 15.57 -0.58 -6.83
CA PHE A 73 15.93 0.40 -7.85
C PHE A 73 16.95 1.42 -7.33
N ARG A 74 16.82 1.88 -6.07
CA ARG A 74 17.78 2.81 -5.46
C ARG A 74 19.16 2.18 -5.23
N ALA A 75 19.21 0.90 -4.85
CA ALA A 75 20.46 0.17 -4.67
C ALA A 75 21.21 0.01 -6.01
N ALA A 76 20.51 -0.41 -7.06
CA ALA A 76 21.09 -0.53 -8.40
C ALA A 76 21.60 0.81 -8.96
N ALA A 77 20.85 1.90 -8.75
CA ALA A 77 21.25 3.24 -9.17
C ALA A 77 22.53 3.72 -8.47
N ARG A 78 22.71 3.41 -7.17
CA ARG A 78 23.94 3.75 -6.43
C ARG A 78 25.15 2.93 -6.89
N ALA A 79 24.96 1.64 -7.18
CA ALA A 79 26.04 0.79 -7.68
C ALA A 79 26.58 1.28 -9.03
N GLY A 80 25.69 1.64 -9.97
CA GLY A 80 26.09 2.19 -11.26
C GLY A 80 26.81 3.56 -11.16
N ALA A 81 26.43 4.40 -10.20
CA ALA A 81 27.12 5.66 -9.95
C ALA A 81 28.57 5.45 -9.44
N ASN A 82 28.78 4.44 -8.58
CA ASN A 82 30.09 4.11 -8.04
C ASN A 82 31.03 3.52 -9.10
N GLU A 83 30.52 2.63 -9.97
CA GLU A 83 31.30 2.11 -11.10
C GLU A 83 31.75 3.24 -12.04
N LYS A 84 30.84 4.18 -12.34
CA LYS A 84 31.15 5.31 -13.21
C LYS A 84 32.22 6.22 -12.60
N ALA A 85 32.15 6.50 -11.29
CA ALA A 85 33.16 7.29 -10.59
C ALA A 85 34.54 6.62 -10.61
N GLY A 86 34.58 5.29 -10.39
CA GLY A 86 35.83 4.52 -10.45
C GLY A 86 36.54 4.63 -11.80
N LYS A 87 35.79 4.55 -12.92
CA LYS A 87 36.38 4.69 -14.27
C LYS A 87 36.92 6.09 -14.57
N ILE A 88 36.38 7.15 -13.96
CA ILE A 88 36.83 8.53 -14.19
C ILE A 88 38.17 8.81 -13.48
N HIS A 89 38.45 8.12 -12.37
CA HIS A 89 39.69 8.30 -11.62
C HIS A 89 40.87 7.45 -12.12
N THR A 90 40.62 6.48 -13.00
CA THR A 90 41.65 5.58 -13.57
C THR A 90 42.18 6.02 -14.94
N HIS A 91 41.76 7.18 -15.46
CA HIS A 91 42.24 7.79 -16.70
C HIS A 91 42.83 9.17 -16.43
#